data_AF-A0A3P8SZD3-F1
#
_entry.id   AF-A0A3P8SZD3-F1
#
_cell.length_a   1.000
_cell.length_b   1.000
_cell.length_c   1.000
_cell.angle_alpha   90.00
_cell.angle_beta   90.00
_cell.angle_gamma   90.00
#
_symmetry.space_group_name_H-M   'P 1'
#
loop_
_entity.id
_entity.type
_entity.pdbx_description
1 polymer ?
#
loop_
_entity_poly.entity_id
_entity_poly.type
_entity_poly.pdbx_seq_one_letter_code
_entity_poly.pdbx_strand_id
1 'polypeptide(L)'
;MGVTHGKKRDLQHFPASMMKTPQPEQEDQFPELQGIGPSQLHSEEEGSHLIRPHKPLNPITASKSHQELHKELQMTHKRRVTQEGKTELQRALEKRKWEQRMKASRDQQEANKNTSPLHQELLKRQQRLENLEREEKSKQEEPEFLQVKERLRRTTVMDAGEKQV
;
A
#
# COMPACT_ATOMS: atom_id res chain seq x y z
N MET A 1 -11.78 -47.61 4.49
CA MET A 1 -12.97 -46.77 4.68
C MET A 1 -12.53 -45.41 5.20
N GLY A 2 -12.98 -44.32 4.58
CA GLY A 2 -12.93 -42.95 5.13
C GLY A 2 -11.72 -42.09 4.75
N VAL A 3 -11.74 -41.47 3.56
CA VAL A 3 -11.00 -40.23 3.27
C VAL A 3 -12.03 -39.10 3.29
N THR A 4 -11.92 -38.18 4.25
CA THR A 4 -12.82 -37.01 4.33
C THR A 4 -12.22 -35.86 3.53
N HIS A 5 -13.00 -35.34 2.58
CA HIS A 5 -12.60 -34.25 1.70
C HIS A 5 -12.73 -32.90 2.44
N GLY A 6 -11.63 -32.15 2.50
CA GLY A 6 -11.62 -30.76 2.95
C GLY A 6 -12.31 -29.86 1.92
N LYS A 7 -13.48 -29.31 2.29
CA LYS A 7 -14.23 -28.31 1.53
C LYS A 7 -13.33 -27.09 1.27
N LYS A 8 -13.02 -26.80 0.01
CA LYS A 8 -12.46 -25.50 -0.39
C LYS A 8 -13.52 -24.45 -0.11
N ARG A 9 -13.19 -23.46 0.72
CA ARG A 9 -14.00 -22.25 0.87
C ARG A 9 -13.66 -21.36 -0.32
N ASP A 10 -14.62 -21.14 -1.19
CA ASP A 10 -14.53 -20.12 -2.22
C ASP A 10 -14.42 -18.76 -1.53
N LEU A 11 -13.22 -18.18 -1.55
CA LEU A 11 -13.03 -16.78 -1.20
C LEU A 11 -13.65 -15.97 -2.33
N GLN A 12 -14.89 -15.52 -2.09
CA GLN A 12 -15.51 -14.49 -2.91
C GLN A 12 -14.57 -13.26 -2.91
N HIS A 13 -14.08 -12.94 -4.10
CA HIS A 13 -13.29 -11.74 -4.34
C HIS A 13 -14.23 -10.54 -4.27
N PHE A 14 -14.23 -9.85 -3.13
CA PHE A 14 -14.86 -8.54 -3.02
C PHE A 14 -14.02 -7.52 -3.81
N PRO A 15 -14.64 -6.67 -4.66
CA PRO A 15 -13.90 -5.64 -5.37
C PRO A 15 -13.29 -4.66 -4.35
N ALA A 16 -11.96 -4.53 -4.41
CA ALA A 16 -11.19 -3.56 -3.66
C ALA A 16 -11.48 -2.14 -4.19
N SER A 17 -12.65 -1.59 -3.84
CA SER A 17 -13.03 -0.23 -4.19
C SER A 17 -13.73 0.42 -3.00
N MET A 18 -12.97 0.64 -1.92
CA MET A 18 -13.27 1.69 -0.93
C MET A 18 -12.10 1.92 0.03
N MET A 19 -10.88 1.99 -0.50
CA MET A 19 -9.75 2.54 0.26
C MET A 19 -9.41 3.90 -0.34
N LYS A 20 -10.26 4.89 -0.05
CA LYS A 20 -9.88 6.29 -0.21
C LYS A 20 -8.84 6.59 0.86
N THR A 21 -7.57 6.44 0.50
CA THR A 21 -6.44 6.94 1.29
C THR A 21 -6.63 8.43 1.48
N PRO A 22 -6.71 8.94 2.73
CA PRO A 22 -6.51 10.36 2.96
C PRO A 22 -5.05 10.65 2.66
N GLN A 23 -4.77 11.46 1.64
CA GLN A 23 -3.47 12.11 1.53
C GLN A 23 -3.21 12.90 2.82
N PRO A 24 -2.03 12.79 3.44
CA PRO A 24 -1.58 13.79 4.39
C PRO A 24 -0.83 14.87 3.61
N GLU A 25 -1.54 15.56 2.71
CA GLU A 25 -1.17 16.93 2.38
C GLU A 25 -2.03 17.82 3.26
N GLN A 26 -1.61 17.96 4.50
CA GLN A 26 -1.94 19.14 5.26
C GLN A 26 -0.61 19.73 5.68
N GLU A 27 -0.19 20.70 4.87
CA GLU A 27 0.54 21.85 5.34
C GLU A 27 -0.05 22.32 6.68
N ASP A 28 0.78 22.99 7.47
CA ASP A 28 0.44 23.79 8.65
C ASP A 28 -0.53 24.95 8.30
N GLN A 29 -1.56 24.70 7.50
CA GLN A 29 -2.69 25.58 7.31
C GLN A 29 -3.60 25.36 8.51
N PHE A 30 -3.24 26.01 9.62
CA PHE A 30 -4.23 26.48 10.57
C PHE A 30 -5.43 26.99 9.78
N PRO A 31 -6.69 26.64 10.12
CA PRO A 31 -7.81 27.32 9.52
C PRO A 31 -7.64 28.78 9.92
N GLU A 32 -7.17 29.59 8.97
CA GLU A 32 -7.27 31.04 9.02
C GLU A 32 -8.77 31.29 9.04
N LEU A 33 -9.31 31.35 10.27
CA LEU A 33 -10.68 31.73 10.53
C LEU A 33 -10.77 33.18 10.07
N GLN A 34 -11.06 33.34 8.78
CA GLN A 34 -11.63 34.55 8.22
C GLN A 34 -12.70 35.01 9.20
N GLY A 35 -12.42 36.14 9.84
CA GLY A 35 -13.37 36.79 10.73
C GLY A 35 -14.60 37.10 9.90
N ILE A 36 -15.65 36.29 10.07
CA ILE A 36 -16.97 36.61 9.56
C ILE A 36 -17.43 37.81 10.40
N GLY A 37 -17.32 39.00 9.82
CA GLY A 37 -17.84 40.23 10.41
C GLY A 37 -19.34 40.13 10.70
N PRO A 38 -19.88 40.96 11.58
CA PRO A 38 -21.27 40.86 12.03
C PRO A 38 -22.19 41.28 10.89
N SER A 39 -22.60 40.32 10.07
CA SER A 39 -23.65 40.50 9.08
C SER A 39 -24.91 39.82 9.60
N GLN A 40 -25.68 40.52 10.42
CA GLN A 40 -27.10 40.21 10.51
C GLN A 40 -27.88 41.48 10.88
N LEU A 41 -28.20 42.23 9.83
CA LEU A 41 -29.29 43.19 9.82
C LEU A 41 -30.62 42.45 9.94
N HIS A 42 -31.55 43.14 10.60
CA HIS A 42 -32.94 42.82 10.86
C HIS A 42 -33.69 42.15 9.71
N SER A 43 -34.56 41.20 10.06
CA SER A 43 -35.86 40.96 9.43
C SER A 43 -36.75 40.31 10.48
N GLU A 44 -37.41 41.18 11.24
CA GLU A 44 -38.55 40.82 12.08
C GLU A 44 -39.72 40.45 11.15
N GLU A 45 -40.66 39.63 11.64
CA GLU A 45 -42.03 39.49 11.10
C GLU A 45 -42.29 38.45 9.99
N GLU A 46 -42.17 37.16 10.32
CA GLU A 46 -43.21 36.13 10.08
C GLU A 46 -42.71 34.78 10.62
N GLY A 47 -43.36 34.25 11.67
CA GLY A 47 -42.97 32.98 12.32
C GLY A 47 -42.70 33.11 13.82
N SER A 48 -43.43 33.98 14.52
CA SER A 48 -43.28 34.37 15.93
C SER A 48 -43.50 33.28 16.99
N HIS A 49 -43.63 32.00 16.59
CA HIS A 49 -43.83 30.87 17.53
C HIS A 49 -42.92 29.65 17.28
N LEU A 50 -42.02 29.67 16.28
CA LEU A 50 -41.13 28.53 16.02
C LEU A 50 -39.73 28.81 16.58
N ILE A 51 -39.30 27.98 17.54
CA ILE A 51 -37.91 27.97 18.03
C ILE A 51 -37.02 27.53 16.87
N ARG A 52 -36.22 28.46 16.33
CA ARG A 52 -35.22 28.15 15.32
C ARG A 52 -34.04 27.45 16.01
N PRO A 53 -33.57 26.30 15.50
CA PRO A 53 -32.38 25.67 16.05
C PRO A 53 -31.16 26.57 15.81
N HIS A 54 -30.69 27.23 16.87
CA HIS A 54 -29.47 28.02 16.88
C HIS A 54 -28.30 27.14 17.33
N LYS A 55 -27.24 27.06 16.52
CA LYS A 55 -26.02 26.35 16.92
C LYS A 55 -25.30 27.20 17.97
N PRO A 56 -25.13 26.72 19.22
CA PRO A 56 -24.36 27.48 20.20
C PRO A 56 -22.93 27.67 19.68
N LEU A 57 -22.39 28.86 19.88
CA LEU A 57 -21.01 29.17 19.53
C LEU A 57 -20.07 28.25 20.31
N ASN A 58 -19.11 27.64 19.60
CA ASN A 58 -18.14 26.78 20.24
C ASN A 58 -17.31 27.61 21.23
N PRO A 59 -17.26 27.24 22.52
CA PRO A 59 -16.59 28.02 23.56
C PRO A 59 -15.10 28.27 23.26
N ILE A 60 -14.45 27.37 22.52
CA ILE A 60 -13.06 27.52 22.08
C ILE A 60 -12.93 28.69 21.10
N THR A 61 -13.94 28.92 20.27
CA THR A 61 -13.96 30.00 19.27
C THR A 61 -14.67 31.27 19.76
N ALA A 62 -15.52 31.17 20.78
CA ALA A 62 -16.35 32.29 21.25
C ALA A 62 -15.56 33.33 22.06
N SER A 63 -14.50 32.92 22.76
CA SER A 63 -13.68 33.81 23.58
C SER A 63 -12.28 33.99 23.00
N LYS A 64 -11.93 35.23 22.67
CA LYS A 64 -10.58 35.59 22.18
C LYS A 64 -9.49 35.24 23.19
N SER A 65 -9.74 35.49 24.48
CA SER A 65 -8.83 35.13 25.56
C SER A 65 -8.57 33.61 25.63
N HIS A 66 -9.62 32.80 25.42
CA HIS A 66 -9.45 31.35 25.38
C HIS A 66 -8.61 30.90 24.18
N GLN A 67 -8.82 31.50 23.00
CA GLN A 67 -7.99 31.22 21.82
C GLN A 67 -6.52 31.61 22.03
N GLU A 68 -6.27 32.76 22.64
CA GLU A 68 -4.91 33.24 22.96
C GLU A 68 -4.21 32.30 23.94
N LEU A 69 -4.92 31.88 25.00
CA LEU A 69 -4.40 30.88 25.94
C LEU A 69 -4.07 29.55 25.25
N HIS A 70 -4.94 29.07 24.36
CA HIS A 70 -4.69 27.83 23.62
C HIS A 70 -3.41 27.94 22.78
N LYS A 71 -3.22 29.06 22.08
CA LYS A 71 -2.00 29.33 21.30
C LYS A 71 -0.77 29.37 22.22
N GLU A 72 -0.84 30.08 23.33
CA GLU A 72 0.28 30.19 24.28
C GLU A 72 0.66 28.83 24.88
N LEU A 73 -0.32 28.01 25.27
CA LEU A 73 -0.09 26.66 25.80
C LEU A 73 0.58 25.76 24.76
N GLN A 74 0.11 25.79 23.51
CA GLN A 74 0.76 25.06 22.41
C GLN A 74 2.19 25.53 22.19
N MET A 75 2.43 26.84 22.16
CA MET A 75 3.76 27.43 21.97
C MET A 75 4.71 27.06 23.11
N THR A 76 4.22 27.08 24.34
CA THR A 76 4.99 26.69 25.53
C THR A 76 5.33 25.20 25.50
N HIS A 77 4.38 24.35 25.12
CA HIS A 77 4.63 22.91 24.96
C HIS A 77 5.66 22.64 23.86
N LYS A 78 5.52 23.25 22.68
CA LYS A 78 6.49 23.11 21.58
C LYS A 78 7.89 23.55 22.03
N ARG A 79 8.00 24.70 22.71
CA ARG A 79 9.27 25.20 23.25
C ARG A 79 9.89 24.24 24.27
N ARG A 80 9.08 23.70 25.19
CA ARG A 80 9.53 22.70 26.17
C ARG A 80 10.03 21.43 25.46
N VAL A 81 9.31 20.92 24.47
CA VAL A 81 9.72 19.77 23.67
C VAL A 81 11.02 20.04 22.89
N THR A 82 11.27 21.27 22.44
CA THR A 82 12.53 21.65 21.79
C THR A 82 13.70 21.68 22.79
N GLN A 83 13.48 22.15 24.02
CA GLN A 83 14.52 22.27 25.04
C GLN A 83 14.83 20.95 25.76
N GLU A 84 13.79 20.22 26.17
CA GLU A 84 13.89 18.95 26.91
C GLU A 84 13.98 17.74 25.96
N GLY A 85 13.71 17.95 24.67
CA GLY A 85 13.63 16.90 23.66
C GLY A 85 12.25 16.22 23.62
N LYS A 86 12.02 15.42 22.57
CA LYS A 86 10.79 14.64 22.41
C LYS A 86 10.75 13.49 23.40
N THR A 87 9.59 13.27 24.02
CA THR A 87 9.37 12.10 24.87
C THR A 87 9.45 10.81 24.06
N GLU A 88 9.70 9.68 24.74
CA GLU A 88 9.73 8.37 24.10
C GLU A 88 8.44 8.07 23.31
N LEU A 89 7.28 8.37 23.91
CA LEU A 89 5.99 8.18 23.26
C LEU A 89 5.86 9.04 21.99
N GLN A 90 6.25 10.32 22.02
CA GLN A 90 6.23 11.18 20.83
C GLN A 90 7.12 10.61 19.73
N ARG A 91 8.34 10.17 20.08
CA ARG A 91 9.27 9.54 19.14
C ARG A 91 8.70 8.24 18.55
N ALA A 92 8.05 7.40 19.37
CA ALA A 92 7.43 6.17 18.94
C ALA A 92 6.24 6.42 18.00
N LEU A 93 5.40 7.42 18.30
CA LEU A 93 4.29 7.81 17.43
C LEU A 93 4.77 8.39 16.10
N GLU A 94 5.79 9.25 16.11
CA GLU A 94 6.41 9.77 14.89
C GLU A 94 7.03 8.66 14.05
N LYS A 95 7.78 7.75 14.69
CA LYS A 95 8.37 6.58 14.06
C LYS A 95 7.29 5.73 13.39
N ARG A 96 6.21 5.41 14.12
CA ARG A 96 5.07 4.65 13.57
C ARG A 96 4.43 5.34 12.37
N LYS A 97 4.19 6.66 12.44
CA LYS A 97 3.65 7.43 11.31
C LYS A 97 4.59 7.44 10.12
N TRP A 98 5.89 7.54 10.36
CA TRP A 98 6.91 7.48 9.30
C TRP A 98 6.97 6.08 8.67
N GLU A 99 7.02 5.02 9.48
CA GLU A 99 7.01 3.63 9.01
C GLU A 99 5.77 3.31 8.18
N GLN A 100 4.59 3.78 8.61
CA GLN A 100 3.35 3.61 7.83
C GLN A 100 3.43 4.27 6.45
N ARG A 101 3.94 5.51 6.37
CA ARG A 101 4.14 6.21 5.09
C ARG A 101 5.18 5.53 4.21
N MET A 102 6.31 5.12 4.80
CA MET A 102 7.37 4.43 4.09
C MET A 102 6.94 3.06 3.59
N LYS A 103 6.14 2.32 4.35
CA LYS A 103 5.58 1.04 3.90
C LYS A 103 4.75 1.22 2.64
N ALA A 104 3.85 2.21 2.61
CA ALA A 104 3.04 2.49 1.44
C ALA A 104 3.89 2.83 0.20
N SER A 105 4.92 3.67 0.37
CA SER A 105 5.84 4.03 -0.72
C SER A 105 6.68 2.83 -1.19
N ARG A 106 7.16 2.00 -0.26
CA ARG A 106 7.94 0.81 -0.54
C ARG A 106 7.11 -0.23 -1.29
N ASP A 107 5.88 -0.51 -0.85
CA ASP A 107 4.98 -1.46 -1.51
C ASP A 107 4.68 -1.01 -2.95
N GLN A 108 4.49 0.31 -3.17
CA GLN A 108 4.32 0.88 -4.51
C GLN A 108 5.60 0.77 -5.36
N GLN A 109 6.78 1.00 -4.77
CA GLN A 109 8.05 0.87 -5.48
C GLN A 109 8.35 -0.60 -5.84
N GLU A 110 8.05 -1.55 -4.95
CA GLU A 110 8.18 -2.98 -5.21
C GLU A 110 7.22 -3.43 -6.32
N ALA A 111 5.96 -2.98 -6.30
CA ALA A 111 5.02 -3.22 -7.39
C ALA A 111 5.54 -2.66 -8.73
N ASN A 112 6.06 -1.44 -8.74
CA ASN A 112 6.63 -0.83 -9.96
C ASN A 112 7.91 -1.52 -10.43
N LYS A 113 8.74 -2.03 -9.51
CA LYS A 113 9.92 -2.84 -9.85
C LYS A 113 9.50 -4.17 -10.48
N ASN A 114 8.46 -4.80 -9.96
CA ASN A 114 7.91 -6.05 -10.48
C ASN A 114 7.23 -5.86 -11.85
N THR A 115 6.74 -4.65 -12.17
CA THR A 115 6.21 -4.32 -13.50
C THR A 115 7.28 -3.86 -14.49
N SER A 116 8.52 -3.64 -14.05
CA SER A 116 9.61 -3.22 -14.93
C SER A 116 9.83 -4.22 -16.07
N PRO A 117 10.02 -3.77 -17.33
CA PRO A 117 10.27 -4.66 -18.47
C PRO A 117 11.43 -5.63 -18.24
N LEU A 118 12.51 -5.15 -17.62
CA LEU A 118 13.67 -5.98 -17.28
C LEU A 118 13.31 -7.07 -16.26
N HIS A 119 12.50 -6.76 -15.25
CA HIS A 119 12.07 -7.74 -14.26
C HIS A 119 11.22 -8.84 -14.91
N GLN A 120 10.30 -8.46 -15.80
CA GLN A 120 9.50 -9.43 -16.56
C GLN A 120 10.37 -10.32 -17.45
N GLU A 121 11.42 -9.77 -18.06
CA GLU A 121 12.35 -10.55 -18.88
C GLU A 121 13.18 -11.53 -18.04
N LEU A 122 13.66 -11.10 -16.88
CA LEU A 122 14.33 -11.99 -15.92
C LEU A 122 13.42 -13.13 -15.48
N LEU A 123 12.15 -12.84 -15.17
CA LEU A 123 11.15 -13.85 -14.80
C LEU A 123 10.93 -14.86 -15.94
N LYS A 124 10.79 -14.38 -17.17
CA LYS A 124 10.67 -15.24 -18.37
C LYS A 124 11.92 -16.11 -18.55
N ARG A 125 13.12 -15.55 -18.36
CA ARG A 125 14.38 -16.29 -18.46
C ARG A 125 14.48 -17.37 -17.39
N GLN A 126 14.12 -17.05 -16.15
CA GLN A 126 14.08 -18.01 -15.05
C GLN A 126 13.13 -19.17 -15.37
N GLN A 127 11.92 -18.88 -15.84
CA GLN A 127 10.94 -19.91 -16.22
C GLN A 127 11.46 -20.82 -17.34
N ARG A 128 12.16 -20.27 -18.34
CA ARG A 128 12.78 -21.08 -19.40
C ARG A 128 13.84 -22.02 -18.83
N LEU A 129 14.69 -21.54 -17.93
CA LEU A 129 15.73 -22.37 -17.32
C LEU A 129 15.13 -23.48 -16.45
N GLU A 130 14.10 -23.18 -15.66
CA GLU A 130 13.41 -24.19 -14.83
C GLU A 130 12.76 -25.29 -15.70
N ASN A 131 12.15 -24.92 -16.83
CA ASN A 131 11.59 -25.89 -17.77
C ASN A 131 12.67 -26.80 -18.37
N LEU A 132 13.82 -26.24 -18.77
CA LEU A 132 14.94 -27.01 -19.29
C LEU A 132 15.52 -27.95 -18.23
N GLU A 133 15.69 -27.48 -16.99
CA GLU A 133 16.16 -28.31 -15.88
C GLU A 133 15.18 -29.45 -15.58
N ARG A 134 13.87 -29.18 -15.64
CA ARG A 134 12.84 -30.20 -15.46
C ARG A 134 12.85 -31.23 -16.58
N GLU A 135 13.07 -30.80 -17.82
CA GLU A 135 13.19 -31.69 -18.98
C GLU A 135 14.47 -32.54 -18.90
N GLU A 136 15.59 -31.95 -18.49
CA GLU A 136 16.85 -32.67 -18.25
C GLU A 136 16.68 -33.74 -17.16
N LYS A 137 16.06 -33.39 -16.02
CA LYS A 137 15.74 -34.35 -14.96
C LYS A 137 14.84 -35.48 -15.49
N SER A 138 13.83 -35.17 -16.29
CA SER A 138 12.97 -36.21 -16.89
C SER A 138 13.72 -37.13 -17.85
N LYS A 139 14.71 -36.62 -18.59
CA LYS A 139 15.57 -37.42 -19.48
C LYS A 139 16.55 -38.28 -18.70
N GLN A 140 17.04 -37.78 -17.56
CA GLN A 140 17.91 -38.54 -16.67
C GLN A 140 17.14 -39.64 -15.92
N GLU A 141 15.89 -39.39 -15.59
CA GLU A 141 14.97 -40.34 -14.94
C GLU A 141 14.36 -41.34 -15.94
N GLU A 142 14.51 -41.10 -17.25
CA GLU A 142 14.11 -42.02 -18.31
C GLU A 142 14.97 -43.31 -18.24
N PRO A 143 14.35 -44.51 -18.35
CA PRO A 143 15.07 -45.76 -18.29
C PRO A 143 16.29 -45.83 -19.23
N GLU A 144 17.42 -46.29 -18.71
CA GLU A 144 18.71 -46.29 -19.41
C GLU A 144 18.65 -46.95 -20.81
N PHE A 145 17.83 -47.99 -20.98
CA PHE A 145 17.69 -48.67 -22.27
C PHE A 145 17.08 -47.79 -23.38
N LEU A 146 16.18 -46.86 -23.03
CA LEU A 146 15.63 -45.88 -23.98
C LEU A 146 16.72 -44.90 -24.41
N GLN A 147 17.55 -44.45 -23.47
CA GLN A 147 18.69 -43.58 -23.75
C GLN A 147 19.72 -44.26 -24.66
N VAL A 148 20.08 -45.52 -24.39
CA VAL A 148 21.02 -46.29 -25.22
C VAL A 148 20.46 -46.51 -26.64
N LYS A 149 19.16 -46.85 -26.75
CA LYS A 149 18.49 -47.01 -28.06
C LYS A 149 18.49 -45.72 -28.87
N GLU A 150 18.23 -44.57 -28.24
CA GLU A 150 18.27 -43.29 -28.94
C GLU A 150 19.70 -42.90 -29.38
N ARG A 151 20.71 -43.12 -28.52
CA ARG A 151 22.13 -42.89 -28.86
C ARG A 151 22.54 -43.69 -30.09
N LEU A 152 22.18 -44.98 -30.14
CA LEU A 152 22.43 -45.84 -31.31
C LEU A 152 21.69 -45.34 -32.57
N ARG A 153 20.47 -44.82 -32.43
CA ARG A 153 19.74 -44.22 -33.56
C ARG A 153 20.41 -42.96 -34.10
N ARG A 154 21.03 -42.15 -33.23
CA ARG A 154 21.72 -40.91 -33.62
C ARG A 154 23.04 -41.21 -34.35
N THR A 155 23.79 -42.21 -33.90
CA THR A 155 25.04 -42.61 -34.55
C THR A 155 24.80 -43.26 -35.92
N THR A 156 23.75 -44.05 -36.08
CA THR A 156 23.41 -44.65 -37.40
C THR A 156 23.01 -43.60 -38.44
N VAL A 157 22.37 -42.50 -38.03
CA VAL A 157 22.03 -41.39 -38.93
C VAL A 157 23.27 -40.58 -39.33
N MET A 158 24.26 -40.43 -38.46
CA MET A 158 25.53 -39.76 -38.80
C MET A 158 26.42 -40.64 -39.70
N ASP A 159 26.49 -41.96 -39.47
CA ASP A 159 27.21 -42.92 -40.34
C ASP A 159 26.59 -43.03 -41.76
N ALA A 160 25.28 -42.79 -41.88
CA ALA A 160 24.61 -42.75 -43.18
C ALA A 160 24.87 -41.45 -43.97
N GLY A 161 25.31 -40.37 -43.31
CA GLY A 161 25.63 -39.08 -43.95
C GLY A 161 27.04 -39.01 -44.55
N GLU A 162 27.97 -39.84 -44.10
CA GLU A 162 29.37 -39.86 -44.57
C GLU A 162 29.60 -40.77 -45.80
N LYS A 163 28.58 -41.54 -46.25
CA LYS A 163 28.70 -42.45 -47.41
C LYS A 163 28.28 -41.83 -48.75
N GLN A 164 28.36 -40.51 -48.89
CA GLN A 164 28.21 -39.81 -50.17
C GLN A 164 29.38 -38.86 -50.43
N VAL A 165 30.56 -39.43 -50.73
CA VAL A 165 31.62 -38.83 -51.56
C VAL A 165 32.35 -39.96 -52.29
#